data_AF-A0A1C7WAQ3-F1
#
_entry.id   AF-A0A1C7WAQ3-F1
#
_cell.length_a   1.000
_cell.length_b   1.000
_cell.length_c   1.000
_cell.angle_alpha   90.00
_cell.angle_beta   90.00
_cell.angle_gamma   90.00
#
_symmetry.space_group_name_H-M   'P 1'
#
loop_
_entity.id
_entity.type
_entity.pdbx_description
1 polymer ?
#
loop_
_entity_poly.entity_id
_entity_poly.type
_entity_poly.pdbx_seq_one_letter_code
_entity_poly.pdbx_strand_id
1 'polypeptide(L)'
;MMQLKKAMLEIVAGDGGEGGVLFEAPPQGNPRISEAHAGQLAELCEQIRARTQSVVLITCSPHRVGHHSCVAVKFAGASACVNLLLTITGTLRWPTAQDYAQAPRWYINLPDAVDAVYLVTQLAERLGVPE
;
A
#
# COMPACT_ATOMS: atom_id res chain seq x y z
N MET A 1 -8.76 -12.53 -18.93
CA MET A 1 -7.80 -12.36 -17.81
C MET A 1 -7.43 -10.88 -17.79
N MET A 2 -7.61 -10.19 -16.67
CA MET A 2 -7.22 -8.79 -16.52
C MET A 2 -5.75 -8.75 -16.10
N GLN A 3 -4.92 -7.98 -16.82
CA GLN A 3 -3.50 -7.83 -16.55
C GLN A 3 -3.23 -6.35 -16.31
N LEU A 4 -2.68 -6.00 -15.14
CA LEU A 4 -2.17 -4.65 -14.90
C LEU A 4 -0.77 -4.56 -15.50
N LYS A 5 -0.48 -3.47 -16.21
CA LYS A 5 0.87 -3.24 -16.72
C LYS A 5 1.82 -3.17 -15.53
N LYS A 6 2.73 -4.14 -15.42
CA LYS A 6 3.84 -4.10 -14.46
C LYS A 6 4.82 -3.02 -14.93
N ALA A 7 4.59 -1.79 -14.48
CA ALA A 7 5.47 -0.68 -14.73
C ALA A 7 6.51 -0.62 -13.61
N MET A 8 7.78 -0.43 -13.96
CA MET A 8 8.86 -0.32 -12.98
C MET A 8 8.62 0.95 -12.17
N LEU A 9 8.47 0.84 -10.85
CA LEU A 9 8.29 2.00 -10.00
C LEU A 9 9.60 2.81 -9.93
N GLU A 10 9.57 4.04 -10.43
CA GLU A 10 10.70 4.97 -10.39
C GLU A 10 10.73 5.72 -9.06
N ILE A 11 11.86 5.72 -8.36
CA ILE A 11 12.05 6.52 -7.15
C ILE A 11 12.65 7.87 -7.55
N VAL A 12 12.01 8.96 -7.15
CA VAL A 12 12.46 10.33 -7.43
C VAL A 12 12.80 11.06 -6.14
N ALA A 13 13.83 11.91 -6.19
CA ALA A 13 14.22 12.73 -5.03
C ALA A 13 13.07 13.66 -4.63
N GLY A 14 12.78 13.74 -3.33
CA GLY A 14 11.71 14.59 -2.80
C GLY A 14 11.16 14.10 -1.46
N ASP A 15 10.55 15.02 -0.72
CA ASP A 15 9.94 14.77 0.59
C ASP A 15 8.48 14.28 0.52
N GLY A 16 7.93 14.15 -0.69
CA GLY A 16 6.52 13.78 -0.92
C GLY A 16 5.54 14.97 -0.90
N GLY A 17 6.04 16.22 -0.89
CA GLY A 17 5.24 17.40 -0.59
C GLY A 17 4.51 18.09 -1.75
N GLU A 18 4.90 17.94 -3.01
CA GLU A 18 4.39 18.87 -4.06
C GLU A 18 3.06 18.44 -4.72
N GLY A 19 2.70 17.16 -4.68
CA GLY A 19 1.52 16.65 -5.39
C GLY A 19 0.36 16.16 -4.52
N GLY A 20 0.59 15.99 -3.21
CA GLY A 20 -0.39 15.40 -2.29
C GLY A 20 -0.77 13.94 -2.57
N VAL A 21 -0.25 13.33 -3.65
CA VAL A 21 -0.44 11.93 -4.06
C VAL A 21 0.68 11.03 -3.53
N LEU A 22 0.40 9.74 -3.37
CA LEU A 22 1.42 8.76 -2.99
C LEU A 22 2.28 8.36 -4.20
N PHE A 23 1.64 8.12 -5.34
CA PHE A 23 2.28 7.76 -6.61
C PHE A 23 1.94 8.77 -7.70
N GLU A 24 2.95 9.35 -8.32
CA GLU A 24 2.75 10.12 -9.55
C GLU A 24 2.56 9.13 -10.71
N ALA A 25 1.38 9.14 -11.32
CA ALA A 25 1.05 8.27 -12.45
C ALA A 25 0.86 9.11 -13.73
N PRO A 26 1.95 9.48 -14.43
CA PRO A 26 1.83 10.29 -15.65
C PRO A 26 1.06 9.50 -16.73
N PRO A 27 0.35 10.19 -17.66
CA PRO A 27 -0.37 9.53 -18.75
C PRO A 27 0.51 8.63 -19.63
N GLN A 28 1.81 8.91 -19.68
CA GLN A 28 2.83 8.14 -20.39
C GLN A 28 4.05 7.95 -19.50
N GLY A 29 4.61 6.75 -19.50
CA GLY A 29 5.79 6.40 -18.71
C GLY A 29 5.49 5.48 -17.54
N ASN A 30 6.42 5.45 -16.60
CA ASN A 30 6.34 4.65 -15.39
C ASN A 30 5.75 5.47 -14.24
N PRO A 31 5.07 4.81 -13.27
CA PRO A 31 4.67 5.47 -12.04
C PRO A 31 5.91 5.84 -11.22
N ARG A 32 5.81 6.93 -10.47
CA ARG A 32 6.90 7.45 -9.63
C ARG A 32 6.46 7.54 -8.18
N ILE A 33 7.42 7.40 -7.28
CA ILE A 33 7.25 7.61 -5.84
C ILE A 33 8.40 8.48 -5.33
N SER A 34 8.13 9.36 -4.37
CA SER A 34 9.21 10.10 -3.72
C SER A 34 10.08 9.18 -2.86
N GLU A 35 11.34 9.54 -2.63
CA GLU A 35 12.23 8.80 -1.71
C GLU A 35 11.64 8.64 -0.31
N ALA A 36 11.00 9.69 0.22
CA ALA A 36 10.35 9.65 1.53
C ALA A 36 9.22 8.61 1.58
N HIS A 37 8.32 8.62 0.59
CA HIS A 37 7.23 7.65 0.49
C HIS A 37 7.74 6.24 0.20
N ALA A 38 8.83 6.10 -0.58
CA ALA A 38 9.47 4.81 -0.82
C ALA A 38 10.03 4.19 0.47
N GLY A 39 10.58 5.02 1.36
CA GLY A 39 11.01 4.62 2.70
C GLY A 39 9.85 4.11 3.56
N GLN A 40 8.72 4.83 3.58
CA GLN A 40 7.53 4.42 4.32
C GLN A 40 6.89 3.13 3.77
N LEU A 41 6.91 2.96 2.44
CA LEU A 41 6.49 1.72 1.80
C LEU A 41 7.41 0.54 2.16
N ALA A 42 8.72 0.77 2.23
CA ALA A 42 9.68 -0.23 2.68
C ALA A 42 9.42 -0.63 4.14
N GLU A 43 9.23 0.34 5.03
CA GLU A 43 8.86 0.11 6.43
C GLU A 43 7.58 -0.72 6.53
N LEU A 44 6.52 -0.37 5.80
CA LEU A 44 5.28 -1.14 5.78
C LEU A 44 5.53 -2.60 5.35
N CYS A 45 6.36 -2.83 4.33
CA CYS A 45 6.72 -4.19 3.91
C CYS A 45 7.46 -4.95 5.00
N GLU A 46 8.41 -4.31 5.69
CA GLU A 46 9.15 -4.90 6.81
C GLU A 46 8.20 -5.27 7.97
N GLN A 47 7.29 -4.38 8.33
CA GLN A 47 6.29 -4.64 9.37
C GLN A 47 5.37 -5.81 8.99
N ILE A 48 4.93 -5.89 7.71
CA ILE A 48 4.15 -7.02 7.23
C ILE A 48 4.93 -8.33 7.35
N ARG A 49 6.19 -8.36 6.89
CA ARG A 49 7.05 -9.55 6.98
C ARG A 49 7.36 -9.92 8.42
N ALA A 50 7.59 -8.95 9.31
CA ALA A 50 7.84 -9.22 10.71
C ALA A 50 6.66 -9.95 11.37
N ARG A 51 5.42 -9.58 11.03
CA ARG A 51 4.21 -10.22 11.59
C ARG A 51 3.83 -11.53 10.88
N THR A 52 4.07 -11.65 9.59
CA THR A 52 3.62 -12.82 8.78
C THR A 52 4.71 -13.86 8.50
N GLN A 53 5.99 -13.49 8.67
CA GLN A 53 7.21 -14.18 8.23
C GLN A 53 7.32 -14.32 6.70
N SER A 54 6.27 -14.79 6.05
CA SER A 54 6.08 -14.83 4.60
C SER A 54 4.62 -14.57 4.27
N VAL A 55 4.35 -13.96 3.12
CA VAL A 55 2.99 -13.75 2.62
C VAL A 55 2.68 -14.83 1.59
N VAL A 56 1.64 -15.62 1.85
CA VAL A 56 1.18 -16.70 0.97
C VAL A 56 -0.03 -16.30 0.13
N LEU A 57 -0.83 -15.35 0.63
CA LEU A 57 -2.04 -14.88 -0.06
C LEU A 57 -2.33 -13.43 0.30
N ILE A 58 -2.70 -12.64 -0.71
CA ILE A 58 -3.25 -11.30 -0.54
C ILE A 58 -4.72 -11.32 -0.96
N THR A 59 -5.60 -10.86 -0.09
CA THR A 59 -7.03 -10.71 -0.39
C THR A 59 -7.42 -9.25 -0.29
N CYS A 60 -7.99 -8.70 -1.37
CA CYS A 60 -8.47 -7.33 -1.43
C CYS A 60 -10.00 -7.32 -1.51
N SER A 61 -10.64 -6.70 -0.52
CA SER A 61 -12.10 -6.61 -0.43
C SER A 61 -12.54 -5.14 -0.49
N PRO A 62 -13.00 -4.65 -1.67
CA PRO A 62 -13.53 -3.31 -1.78
C PRO A 62 -14.83 -3.19 -0.97
N HIS A 63 -14.97 -2.12 -0.19
CA HIS A 63 -16.18 -1.83 0.58
C HIS A 63 -16.26 -0.33 0.90
N ARG A 64 -17.27 0.05 1.69
CA ARG A 64 -17.45 1.43 2.17
C ARG A 64 -17.47 1.45 3.69
N VAL A 65 -16.85 2.48 4.26
CA VAL A 65 -16.97 2.81 5.68
C VAL A 65 -17.49 4.24 5.77
N GLY A 66 -18.74 4.41 6.21
CA GLY A 66 -19.46 5.67 6.06
C GLY A 66 -19.54 6.09 4.60
N HIS A 67 -19.08 7.31 4.28
CA HIS A 67 -19.06 7.83 2.91
C HIS A 67 -17.73 7.58 2.16
N HIS A 68 -16.75 6.95 2.80
CA HIS A 68 -15.44 6.72 2.18
C HIS A 68 -15.44 5.43 1.36
N SER A 69 -14.79 5.49 0.19
CA SER A 69 -14.38 4.30 -0.55
C SER A 69 -13.19 3.68 0.17
N CYS A 70 -13.27 2.36 0.44
CA CYS A 70 -12.24 1.65 1.18
C CYS A 70 -11.88 0.32 0.50
N VAL A 71 -10.68 -0.17 0.79
CA VAL A 71 -10.26 -1.53 0.46
C VAL A 71 -9.66 -2.16 1.71
N ALA A 72 -10.27 -3.25 2.19
CA ALA A 72 -9.65 -4.08 3.20
C ALA A 72 -8.64 -5.00 2.51
N VAL A 73 -7.40 -5.01 2.98
CA VAL A 73 -6.35 -5.86 2.43
C VAL A 73 -5.86 -6.79 3.52
N LYS A 74 -5.96 -8.10 3.28
CA LYS A 74 -5.43 -9.13 4.18
C LYS A 74 -4.20 -9.75 3.55
N PHE A 75 -3.09 -9.71 4.28
CA PHE A 75 -1.86 -10.44 4.00
C PHE A 75 -1.84 -11.67 4.90
N ALA A 76 -2.12 -12.84 4.34
CA ALA A 76 -2.05 -14.10 5.08
C ALA A 76 -0.65 -14.70 4.93
N GLY A 77 -0.04 -15.08 6.05
CA GLY A 77 1.07 -16.02 6.11
C GLY A 77 0.61 -17.42 6.51
N ALA A 78 1.55 -18.31 6.81
CA ALA A 78 1.24 -19.71 7.16
C ALA A 78 0.43 -19.84 8.48
N SER A 79 0.75 -19.02 9.48
CA SER A 79 0.16 -19.07 10.82
C SER A 79 -0.35 -17.72 11.36
N ALA A 80 -0.07 -16.63 10.65
CA ALA A 80 -0.39 -15.27 11.07
C ALA A 80 -0.94 -14.43 9.90
N CYS A 81 -1.53 -13.28 10.19
CA CYS A 81 -1.96 -12.34 9.16
C CYS A 81 -1.81 -10.88 9.58
N VAL A 82 -1.73 -10.01 8.59
CA VAL A 82 -1.84 -8.56 8.74
C VAL A 82 -3.11 -8.11 8.02
N ASN A 83 -3.86 -7.21 8.64
CA ASN A 83 -5.00 -6.57 8.03
C ASN A 83 -4.71 -5.08 7.86
N LEU A 84 -4.88 -4.57 6.64
CA LEU A 84 -4.89 -3.14 6.35
C LEU A 84 -6.32 -2.70 6.03
N LEU A 85 -6.63 -1.44 6.34
CA LEU A 85 -7.74 -0.72 5.74
C LEU A 85 -7.19 0.50 4.99
N LEU A 86 -7.28 0.44 3.67
CA LEU A 86 -6.99 1.57 2.79
C LEU A 86 -8.27 2.41 2.68
N THR A 87 -8.20 3.70 2.99
CA THR A 87 -9.35 4.61 2.98
C THR A 87 -9.04 5.81 2.09
N ILE A 88 -9.88 6.07 1.10
CA ILE A 88 -9.72 7.24 0.23
C ILE A 88 -10.26 8.48 0.94
N THR A 89 -9.36 9.39 1.32
CA THR A 89 -9.70 10.61 2.08
C THR A 89 -9.19 11.89 1.44
N GLY A 90 -8.44 11.82 0.33
CA GLY A 90 -7.78 13.00 -0.25
C GLY A 90 -6.48 13.39 0.45
N THR A 91 -6.03 12.61 1.45
CA THR A 91 -4.81 12.86 2.21
C THR A 91 -4.07 11.56 2.49
N LEU A 92 -2.74 11.63 2.51
CA LEU A 92 -1.89 10.49 2.86
C LEU A 92 -1.68 10.41 4.38
N ARG A 93 -1.87 9.22 4.95
CA ARG A 93 -1.46 8.90 6.32
C ARG A 93 -0.98 7.46 6.38
N TRP A 94 0.25 7.27 6.84
CA TRP A 94 0.81 5.95 7.14
C TRP A 94 0.50 5.50 8.57
N PRO A 95 0.57 4.19 8.86
CA PRO A 95 0.52 3.71 10.23
C PRO A 95 1.76 4.18 11.01
N THR A 96 1.57 4.45 12.29
CA THR A 96 2.64 4.82 13.21
C THR A 96 3.28 3.59 13.85
N ALA A 97 4.44 3.76 14.51
CA ALA A 97 5.06 2.70 15.31
C ALA A 97 4.10 2.10 16.36
N GLN A 98 3.23 2.92 16.97
CA GLN A 98 2.22 2.44 17.90
C GLN A 98 1.14 1.60 17.21
N ASP A 99 0.70 2.01 16.02
CA ASP A 99 -0.26 1.23 15.22
C ASP A 99 0.32 -0.15 14.87
N TYR A 100 1.59 -0.20 14.45
CA TYR A 100 2.27 -1.46 14.15
C TYR A 100 2.37 -2.38 15.36
N ALA A 101 2.66 -1.84 16.55
CA ALA A 101 2.84 -2.61 17.77
C ALA A 101 1.51 -3.13 18.35
N GLN A 102 0.46 -2.31 18.34
CA GLN A 102 -0.73 -2.56 19.17
C GLN A 102 -2.00 -2.82 18.36
N ALA A 103 -2.11 -2.30 17.14
CA ALA A 103 -3.36 -2.37 16.40
C ALA A 103 -3.55 -3.74 15.71
N PRO A 104 -4.75 -4.34 15.81
CA PRO A 104 -5.10 -5.57 15.09
C PRO A 104 -5.27 -5.33 13.57
N ARG A 105 -5.48 -4.07 13.18
CA ARG A 105 -5.62 -3.61 11.80
C ARG A 105 -4.92 -2.27 11.64
N TRP A 106 -4.13 -2.10 10.59
CA TRP A 106 -3.45 -0.84 10.30
C TRP A 106 -4.25 -0.02 9.30
N TYR A 107 -4.38 1.28 9.56
CA TYR A 107 -5.15 2.20 8.72
C TYR A 107 -4.20 3.04 7.87
N ILE A 108 -4.51 3.12 6.59
CA ILE A 108 -3.79 3.98 5.64
C ILE A 108 -4.81 4.87 4.96
N ASN A 109 -4.64 6.18 5.10
CA ASN A 109 -5.40 7.12 4.32
C ASN A 109 -4.66 7.37 3.01
N LEU A 110 -5.41 7.40 1.92
CA LEU A 110 -4.88 7.60 0.60
C LEU A 110 -5.53 8.81 -0.07
N PRO A 111 -4.77 9.55 -0.88
CA PRO A 111 -5.27 10.66 -1.68
C PRO A 111 -6.37 10.21 -2.64
N ASP A 112 -6.13 9.17 -3.44
CA ASP A 112 -7.11 8.69 -4.42
C ASP A 112 -7.08 7.17 -4.67
N ALA A 113 -7.93 6.71 -5.60
CA ALA A 113 -8.03 5.31 -5.97
C ALA A 113 -6.84 4.78 -6.78
N VAL A 114 -6.13 5.65 -7.51
CA VAL A 114 -4.92 5.28 -8.25
C VAL A 114 -3.83 4.91 -7.26
N ASP A 115 -3.70 5.70 -6.18
CA ASP A 115 -2.78 5.41 -5.08
C ASP A 115 -3.08 4.06 -4.41
N ALA A 116 -4.37 3.71 -4.24
CA ALA A 116 -4.75 2.41 -3.68
C ALA A 116 -4.35 1.24 -4.59
N VAL A 117 -4.54 1.37 -5.90
CA VAL A 117 -4.18 0.34 -6.88
C VAL A 117 -2.66 0.13 -6.90
N TYR A 118 -1.89 1.22 -6.98
CA TYR A 118 -0.43 1.13 -6.99
C TYR A 118 0.13 0.64 -5.65
N LEU A 119 -0.43 1.06 -4.51
CA LEU A 119 0.01 0.57 -3.20
C LEU A 119 -0.17 -0.94 -3.09
N VAL A 120 -1.34 -1.47 -3.45
CA VAL A 120 -1.60 -2.92 -3.40
C VAL A 120 -0.68 -3.68 -4.36
N THR A 121 -0.49 -3.16 -5.58
CA THR A 121 0.38 -3.78 -6.59
C THR A 121 1.83 -3.83 -6.11
N GLN A 122 2.33 -2.74 -5.53
CA GLN A 122 3.69 -2.66 -5.00
C GLN A 122 3.90 -3.52 -3.75
N LEU A 123 2.89 -3.63 -2.89
CA LEU A 123 2.92 -4.56 -1.76
C LEU A 123 2.98 -6.01 -2.25
N ALA A 124 2.16 -6.39 -3.23
CA ALA A 124 2.19 -7.74 -3.80
C ALA A 124 3.55 -8.07 -4.42
N GLU A 125 4.10 -7.14 -5.23
CA GLU A 125 5.41 -7.30 -5.86
C GLU A 125 6.54 -7.45 -4.84
N ARG A 126 6.60 -6.55 -3.84
CA ARG A 126 7.69 -6.55 -2.85
C ARG A 126 7.58 -7.70 -1.85
N LEU A 127 6.37 -8.14 -1.52
CA LEU A 127 6.15 -9.25 -0.57
C LEU A 127 6.30 -10.62 -1.25
N GLY A 128 6.50 -10.66 -2.57
CA GLY A 128 6.90 -11.87 -3.29
C GLY A 128 5.80 -12.91 -3.41
N VAL A 129 4.53 -12.49 -3.48
CA VAL A 129 3.43 -13.43 -3.71
C VAL A 129 3.49 -13.91 -5.16
N PRO A 130 3.63 -15.22 -5.43
CA PRO A 130 3.63 -15.74 -6.79
C PRO A 130 2.31 -15.40 -7.48
N GLU A 131 2.39 -14.98 -8.75
CA GLU A 131 1.21 -14.82 -9.62
C GLU A 131 0.50 -16.17 -9.89
#